data_AF-A0A8F2JCS1-F1
#
_entry.id   AF-A0A8F2JCS1-F1
#
_cell.length_a   1.000
_cell.length_b   1.000
_cell.length_c   1.000
_cell.angle_alpha   90.00
_cell.angle_beta   90.00
_cell.angle_gamma   90.00
#
_symmetry.space_group_name_H-M   'P 1'
#
loop_
_entity.id
_entity.type
_entity.pdbx_description
1 polymer ?
#
loop_
_entity_poly.entity_id
_entity_poly.type
_entity_poly.pdbx_seq_one_letter_code
_entity_poly.pdbx_strand_id
1 'polypeptide(L)'
;MVFEKPGRENLEQTVDLAIQAAQDRGIGTIVAPSSKGDTARYLVKALDAGLNVVAVTLCNGFKAPGEQAFPADLRAELTEKGMHILTASHVLSGAERGLSTRFQGVYPVEVMAHTLRMFGQGTKVAVECAVMALDAGLIPYMEPILALGGTGGGVDTALIMRTAHAARILDCRIAEIICKPS
;
A
#
# COMPACT_ATOMS: atom_id res chain seq x y z
N MET A 1 -16.04 7.75 -3.78
CA MET A 1 -16.97 6.75 -3.20
C MET A 1 -16.71 6.59 -1.71
N VAL A 2 -17.74 6.33 -0.90
CA VAL A 2 -17.57 6.00 0.52
C VAL A 2 -18.22 4.64 0.80
N PHE A 3 -17.47 3.68 1.34
CA PHE A 3 -18.01 2.38 1.74
C PHE A 3 -18.62 2.45 3.14
N GLU A 4 -19.69 1.70 3.40
CA GLU A 4 -20.34 1.68 4.72
C GLU A 4 -19.43 1.08 5.79
N LYS A 5 -18.68 0.03 5.46
CA LYS A 5 -17.82 -0.71 6.40
C LYS A 5 -16.41 -0.90 5.85
N PRO A 6 -15.38 -0.91 6.72
CA PRO A 6 -14.02 -1.25 6.32
C PRO A 6 -13.85 -2.76 6.14
N GLY A 7 -12.91 -3.17 5.28
CA GLY A 7 -12.52 -4.58 5.18
C GLY A 7 -12.49 -5.17 3.77
N ARG A 8 -12.24 -6.48 3.74
CA ARG A 8 -11.98 -7.30 2.53
C ARG A 8 -13.16 -7.33 1.58
N GLU A 9 -14.38 -7.13 2.05
CA GLU A 9 -15.60 -7.07 1.24
C GLU A 9 -15.51 -6.00 0.14
N ASN A 10 -14.71 -4.96 0.35
CA ASN A 10 -14.54 -3.86 -0.61
C ASN A 10 -13.40 -4.10 -1.61
N LEU A 11 -12.68 -5.24 -1.52
CA LEU A 11 -11.47 -5.51 -2.29
C LEU A 11 -11.66 -5.36 -3.79
N GLU A 12 -12.62 -6.10 -4.35
CA GLU A 12 -12.85 -6.11 -5.79
C GLU A 12 -13.25 -4.73 -6.30
N GLN A 13 -14.23 -4.10 -5.63
CA GLN A 13 -14.71 -2.78 -6.01
C GLN A 13 -13.61 -1.71 -5.88
N THR A 14 -12.75 -1.79 -4.88
CA THR A 14 -11.62 -0.85 -4.70
C THR A 14 -10.61 -0.98 -5.83
N VAL A 15 -10.27 -2.21 -6.24
CA VAL A 15 -9.34 -2.46 -7.35
C VAL A 15 -9.95 -1.98 -8.66
N ASP A 16 -11.22 -2.30 -8.93
CA ASP A 16 -11.88 -1.91 -10.18
C ASP A 16 -12.01 -0.37 -10.29
N LEU A 17 -12.35 0.33 -9.19
CA LEU A 17 -12.37 1.80 -9.14
C LEU A 17 -10.98 2.41 -9.37
N ALA A 18 -9.93 1.81 -8.83
CA ALA A 18 -8.57 2.28 -9.02
C ALA A 18 -8.11 2.11 -10.48
N ILE A 19 -8.42 0.99 -11.12
CA ILE A 19 -8.11 0.75 -12.53
C ILE A 19 -8.87 1.73 -13.42
N GLN A 20 -10.16 1.96 -13.16
CA GLN A 20 -10.95 2.95 -13.90
C GLN A 20 -10.35 4.35 -13.74
N ALA A 21 -10.01 4.77 -12.52
CA ALA A 21 -9.37 6.07 -12.29
C ALA A 21 -8.01 6.18 -12.97
N ALA A 22 -7.23 5.09 -13.03
CA ALA A 22 -5.96 5.06 -13.74
C ALA A 22 -6.14 5.33 -15.24
N GLN A 23 -7.14 4.69 -15.87
CA GLN A 23 -7.49 4.91 -17.28
C GLN A 23 -7.99 6.34 -17.52
N ASP A 24 -8.93 6.81 -16.70
CA ASP A 24 -9.55 8.14 -16.84
C ASP A 24 -8.55 9.29 -16.65
N ARG A 25 -7.50 9.08 -15.86
CA ARG A 25 -6.51 10.10 -15.50
C ARG A 25 -5.15 9.90 -16.17
N GLY A 26 -4.97 8.86 -16.97
CA GLY A 26 -3.71 8.54 -17.62
C GLY A 26 -2.59 8.20 -16.63
N ILE A 27 -2.90 7.50 -15.54
CA ILE A 27 -1.93 7.12 -14.50
C ILE A 27 -1.44 5.70 -14.76
N GLY A 28 -0.13 5.52 -14.92
CA GLY A 28 0.46 4.23 -15.32
C GLY A 28 0.91 3.31 -14.18
N THR A 29 0.75 3.69 -12.91
CA THR A 29 1.30 2.95 -11.76
C THR A 29 0.27 2.76 -10.66
N ILE A 30 0.22 1.54 -10.10
CA ILE A 30 -0.59 1.17 -8.94
C ILE A 30 0.25 0.45 -7.89
N VAL A 31 0.10 0.87 -6.64
CA VAL A 31 0.77 0.29 -5.46
C VAL A 31 -0.29 -0.16 -4.47
N ALA A 32 -0.18 -1.38 -3.95
CA ALA A 32 -1.16 -1.91 -3.01
C ALA A 32 -0.54 -2.91 -2.02
N PRO A 33 -1.08 -3.02 -0.79
CA PRO A 33 -0.66 -4.02 0.17
C PRO A 33 -1.21 -5.41 -0.19
N SER A 34 -0.40 -6.45 0.06
CA SER A 34 -0.85 -7.83 -0.01
C SER A 34 -0.08 -8.69 0.99
N SER A 35 -0.69 -9.01 2.12
CA SER A 35 0.00 -9.75 3.19
C SER A 35 0.17 -11.24 2.90
N LYS A 36 -0.84 -11.87 2.29
CA LYS A 36 -0.89 -13.32 2.00
C LYS A 36 -1.07 -13.64 0.51
N GLY A 37 -1.13 -12.62 -0.35
CA GLY A 37 -1.34 -12.80 -1.78
C GLY A 37 -2.74 -12.49 -2.29
N ASP A 38 -3.77 -12.47 -1.44
CA ASP A 38 -5.17 -12.25 -1.87
C ASP A 38 -5.31 -11.01 -2.76
N THR A 39 -4.92 -9.82 -2.28
CA THR A 39 -4.97 -8.58 -3.06
C THR A 39 -4.14 -8.69 -4.34
N ALA A 40 -2.94 -9.28 -4.25
CA ALA A 40 -2.04 -9.40 -5.39
C ALA A 40 -2.63 -10.24 -6.53
N ARG A 41 -3.43 -11.27 -6.22
CA ARG A 41 -4.17 -12.03 -7.24
C ARG A 41 -5.20 -11.17 -7.96
N TYR A 42 -5.90 -10.28 -7.26
CA TYR A 42 -6.84 -9.34 -7.89
C TYR A 42 -6.14 -8.27 -8.73
N LEU A 43 -4.93 -7.86 -8.35
CA LEU A 43 -4.12 -6.89 -9.10
C LEU A 43 -3.61 -7.43 -10.44
N VAL A 44 -3.78 -8.71 -10.76
CA VAL A 44 -3.55 -9.23 -12.11
C VAL A 44 -4.41 -8.47 -13.13
N LYS A 45 -5.64 -8.07 -12.78
CA LYS A 45 -6.48 -7.20 -13.63
C LYS A 45 -5.78 -5.87 -14.00
N ALA A 46 -5.00 -5.31 -13.07
CA ALA A 46 -4.26 -4.07 -13.29
C ALA A 46 -3.03 -4.29 -14.18
N LEU A 47 -2.34 -5.43 -14.05
CA LEU A 47 -1.28 -5.84 -14.97
C LEU A 47 -1.83 -6.02 -16.39
N ASP A 48 -2.96 -6.71 -16.54
CA ASP A 48 -3.62 -6.94 -17.83
C ASP A 48 -4.08 -5.62 -18.47
N ALA A 49 -4.38 -4.60 -17.65
CA ALA A 49 -4.65 -3.22 -18.07
C ALA A 49 -3.39 -2.41 -18.43
N GLY A 50 -2.20 -3.00 -18.39
CA GLY A 50 -0.93 -2.37 -18.76
C GLY A 50 -0.32 -1.46 -17.70
N LEU A 51 -0.75 -1.56 -16.45
CA LEU A 51 -0.21 -0.76 -15.35
C LEU A 51 1.08 -1.38 -14.80
N ASN A 52 2.01 -0.52 -14.36
CA ASN A 52 3.08 -0.92 -13.45
C ASN A 52 2.48 -1.25 -12.08
N VAL A 53 2.54 -2.53 -11.68
CA VAL A 53 1.93 -3.01 -10.44
C VAL A 53 2.99 -3.35 -9.41
N VAL A 54 2.91 -2.70 -8.24
CA VAL A 54 3.73 -3.00 -7.07
C VAL A 54 2.85 -3.53 -5.93
N ALA A 55 2.99 -4.81 -5.62
CA ALA A 55 2.38 -5.42 -4.44
C ALA A 55 3.36 -5.40 -3.26
N VAL A 56 3.02 -4.69 -2.19
CA VAL A 56 3.85 -4.55 -0.99
C VAL A 56 3.40 -5.57 0.06
N THR A 57 4.30 -6.45 0.47
CA THR A 57 4.03 -7.47 1.50
C THR A 57 4.35 -6.94 2.91
N LEU A 58 3.97 -7.70 3.93
CA LEU A 58 4.47 -7.47 5.29
C LEU A 58 5.99 -7.63 5.32
N CYS A 59 6.67 -6.89 6.20
CA CYS A 59 8.09 -7.11 6.46
C CYS A 59 8.37 -8.56 6.89
N ASN A 60 9.54 -9.09 6.53
CA ASN A 60 9.97 -10.40 7.03
C ASN A 60 10.07 -10.35 8.54
N GLY A 61 9.57 -11.38 9.24
CA GLY A 61 9.58 -11.38 10.70
C GLY A 61 8.33 -10.75 11.35
N PHE A 62 7.36 -10.24 10.59
CA PHE A 62 6.20 -9.51 11.15
C PHE A 62 5.40 -10.32 12.17
N LYS A 63 5.14 -11.60 11.89
CA LYS A 63 4.42 -12.52 12.81
C LYS A 63 5.36 -13.35 13.67
N ALA A 64 6.42 -13.89 13.07
CA ALA A 64 7.41 -14.72 13.72
C ALA A 64 8.79 -14.45 13.09
N PRO A 65 9.88 -14.39 13.87
CA PRO A 65 11.22 -14.07 13.35
C PRO A 65 11.65 -14.96 12.19
N GLY A 66 12.15 -14.35 11.11
CA GLY A 66 12.65 -15.07 9.94
C GLY A 66 11.56 -15.55 8.97
N GLU A 67 10.28 -15.46 9.31
CA GLU A 67 9.19 -15.95 8.47
C GLU A 67 8.56 -14.87 7.59
N GLN A 68 8.16 -15.26 6.38
CA GLN A 68 7.39 -14.43 5.45
C GLN A 68 5.99 -15.04 5.23
N ALA A 69 4.95 -14.21 5.42
CA ALA A 69 3.57 -14.62 5.24
C ALA A 69 3.13 -14.72 3.77
N PHE A 70 3.83 -14.03 2.86
CA PHE A 70 3.58 -14.11 1.43
C PHE A 70 4.16 -15.41 0.84
N PRO A 71 3.35 -16.29 0.20
CA PRO A 71 3.83 -17.57 -0.32
C PRO A 71 4.91 -17.42 -1.41
N ALA A 72 5.97 -18.24 -1.35
CA ALA A 72 7.12 -18.14 -2.25
C ALA A 72 6.78 -18.57 -3.70
N ASP A 73 5.94 -19.58 -3.85
CA ASP A 73 5.38 -20.05 -5.12
C ASP A 73 4.55 -18.95 -5.79
N LEU A 74 3.65 -18.33 -5.03
CA LEU A 74 2.84 -17.22 -5.54
C LEU A 74 3.69 -16.00 -5.89
N ARG A 75 4.75 -15.72 -5.12
CA ARG A 75 5.69 -14.65 -5.44
C ARG A 75 6.35 -14.90 -6.79
N ALA A 76 6.85 -16.11 -7.03
CA ALA A 76 7.48 -16.47 -8.29
C ALA A 76 6.47 -16.33 -9.45
N GLU A 77 5.27 -16.88 -9.29
CA GLU A 77 4.18 -16.81 -10.28
C GLU A 77 3.86 -15.35 -10.68
N LEU A 78 3.64 -14.47 -9.70
CA LEU A 78 3.27 -13.08 -9.99
C LEU A 78 4.43 -12.24 -10.52
N THR A 79 5.66 -12.54 -10.08
CA THR A 79 6.86 -11.85 -10.60
C THR A 79 7.11 -12.21 -12.05
N GLU A 80 6.91 -13.48 -12.44
CA GLU A 80 7.01 -13.92 -13.84
C GLU A 80 5.96 -13.24 -14.74
N LYS A 81 4.78 -12.92 -14.18
CA LYS A 81 3.75 -12.11 -14.86
C LYS A 81 4.08 -10.61 -14.93
N GLY A 82 5.22 -10.16 -14.39
CA GLY A 82 5.66 -8.76 -14.40
C GLY A 82 5.24 -7.94 -13.18
N MET A 83 4.66 -8.55 -12.14
CA MET A 83 4.36 -7.84 -10.90
C MET A 83 5.64 -7.62 -10.08
N HIS A 84 5.81 -6.41 -9.53
CA HIS A 84 6.82 -6.20 -8.51
C HIS A 84 6.29 -6.60 -7.13
N ILE A 85 6.92 -7.59 -6.48
CA ILE A 85 6.58 -8.00 -5.11
C ILE A 85 7.61 -7.44 -4.12
N LEU A 86 7.28 -6.34 -3.45
CA LEU A 86 8.18 -5.66 -2.52
C LEU A 86 8.01 -6.17 -1.09
N THR A 87 9.12 -6.46 -0.42
CA THR A 87 9.16 -6.78 1.01
C THR A 87 10.21 -5.88 1.66
N ALA A 88 9.76 -5.00 2.56
CA ALA A 88 10.64 -4.05 3.24
C ALA A 88 10.06 -3.69 4.62
N SER A 89 10.85 -2.99 5.44
CA SER A 89 10.38 -2.43 6.70
C SER A 89 9.26 -1.41 6.47
N HIS A 90 8.23 -1.45 7.31
CA HIS A 90 7.12 -0.52 7.26
C HIS A 90 7.59 0.90 7.61
N VAL A 91 7.59 1.82 6.64
CA VAL A 91 8.21 3.15 6.81
C VAL A 91 7.47 4.05 7.80
N LEU A 92 6.15 3.89 7.97
CA LEU A 92 5.36 4.65 8.96
C LEU A 92 5.37 3.98 10.34
N SER A 93 6.44 3.27 10.66
CA SER A 93 6.77 2.83 12.02
C SER A 93 8.27 2.57 12.19
N GLY A 94 8.88 1.80 11.27
CA GLY A 94 10.30 1.51 11.25
C GLY A 94 10.86 1.01 12.59
N ALA A 95 12.06 1.47 12.93
CA ALA A 95 12.71 1.16 14.20
C ALA A 95 11.99 1.78 15.42
N GLU A 96 11.21 2.85 15.24
CA GLU A 96 10.44 3.46 16.34
C GLU A 96 9.46 2.45 16.95
N ARG A 97 8.95 1.49 16.16
CA ARG A 97 8.10 0.40 16.68
C ARG A 97 8.81 -0.45 17.74
N GLY A 98 10.11 -0.69 17.59
CA GLY A 98 10.91 -1.40 18.59
C GLY A 98 11.02 -0.58 19.88
N LEU A 99 11.22 0.73 19.75
CA LEU A 99 11.31 1.66 20.88
C LEU A 99 9.97 1.81 21.60
N SER A 100 8.86 1.99 20.88
CA SER A 100 7.52 2.09 21.48
C SER A 100 7.09 0.80 22.15
N THR A 101 7.42 -0.36 21.60
CA THR A 101 7.15 -1.65 22.25
C THR A 101 7.96 -1.81 23.55
N ARG A 102 9.25 -1.43 23.54
CA ARG A 102 10.12 -1.60 24.71
C ARG A 102 9.86 -0.58 25.81
N PHE A 103 9.66 0.68 25.44
CA PHE A 103 9.61 1.82 26.35
C PHE A 103 8.20 2.39 26.53
N GLN A 104 7.19 1.86 25.83
CA GLN A 104 5.78 2.23 25.96
C GLN A 104 5.51 3.74 25.72
N GLY A 105 6.24 4.33 24.77
CA GLY A 105 6.13 5.75 24.40
C GLY A 105 5.45 5.98 23.04
N VAL A 106 5.29 7.26 22.68
CA VAL A 106 4.76 7.71 21.39
C VAL A 106 5.85 8.47 20.64
N TYR A 107 6.06 8.13 19.36
CA TYR A 107 7.18 8.65 18.55
C TYR A 107 6.68 9.31 17.26
N PRO A 108 7.43 10.28 16.69
CA PRO A 108 6.96 11.12 15.60
C PRO A 108 6.45 10.37 14.36
N VAL A 109 7.10 9.29 13.93
CA VAL A 109 6.67 8.53 12.74
C VAL A 109 5.35 7.81 13.03
N GLU A 110 5.20 7.26 14.23
CA GLU A 110 3.95 6.63 14.65
C GLU A 110 2.82 7.65 14.83
N VAL A 111 3.09 8.87 15.29
CA VAL A 111 2.10 9.97 15.35
C VAL A 111 1.57 10.30 13.96
N MET A 112 2.43 10.41 12.96
CA MET A 112 2.03 10.61 11.57
C MET A 112 1.13 9.45 11.08
N ALA A 113 1.50 8.20 11.39
CA ALA A 113 0.68 7.03 11.06
C ALA A 113 -0.71 7.09 11.71
N HIS A 114 -0.79 7.46 12.98
CA HIS A 114 -2.06 7.62 13.70
C HIS A 114 -2.90 8.79 13.18
N THR A 115 -2.27 9.87 12.73
CA THR A 115 -2.95 11.00 12.08
C THR A 115 -3.59 10.56 10.77
N LEU A 116 -2.88 9.82 9.92
CA LEU A 116 -3.46 9.28 8.67
C LEU A 116 -4.61 8.30 8.94
N ARG A 117 -4.56 7.54 10.04
CA ARG A 117 -5.65 6.64 10.45
C ARG A 117 -6.94 7.36 10.81
N MET A 118 -6.93 8.67 11.04
CA MET A 118 -8.16 9.47 11.15
C MET A 118 -8.99 9.44 9.86
N PHE A 119 -8.35 9.17 8.72
CA PHE A 119 -9.00 8.93 7.42
C PHE A 119 -9.20 7.43 7.12
N GLY A 120 -9.05 6.56 8.11
CA GLY A 120 -9.13 5.10 7.97
C GLY A 120 -7.76 4.40 7.92
N GLN A 121 -7.73 3.10 8.27
CA GLN A 121 -6.49 2.31 8.24
C GLN A 121 -5.90 2.24 6.82
N GLY A 122 -6.77 2.08 5.81
CA GLY A 122 -6.35 2.01 4.42
C GLY A 122 -5.61 3.27 3.96
N THR A 123 -6.00 4.47 4.40
CA THR A 123 -5.28 5.72 4.04
C THR A 123 -3.84 5.70 4.52
N LYS A 124 -3.60 5.30 5.78
CA LYS A 124 -2.24 5.14 6.31
C LYS A 124 -1.45 4.11 5.50
N VAL A 125 -2.05 2.95 5.23
CA VAL A 125 -1.37 1.85 4.53
C VAL A 125 -1.02 2.25 3.09
N ALA A 126 -1.93 2.94 2.39
CA ALA A 126 -1.68 3.44 1.03
C ALA A 126 -0.45 4.35 0.97
N VAL A 127 -0.38 5.34 1.87
CA VAL A 127 0.78 6.25 1.95
C VAL A 127 2.07 5.49 2.30
N GLU A 128 2.00 4.56 3.27
CA GLU A 128 3.16 3.75 3.67
C GLU A 128 3.71 2.91 2.51
N CYS A 129 2.84 2.16 1.83
CA CYS A 129 3.22 1.29 0.72
C CYS A 129 3.76 2.09 -0.46
N ALA A 130 3.17 3.24 -0.78
CA ALA A 130 3.66 4.14 -1.83
C ALA A 130 5.10 4.59 -1.55
N VAL A 131 5.39 5.07 -0.34
CA VAL A 131 6.74 5.52 0.04
C VAL A 131 7.74 4.36 0.00
N MET A 132 7.36 3.18 0.51
CA MET A 132 8.21 1.98 0.41
C MET A 132 8.53 1.61 -1.04
N ALA A 133 7.53 1.67 -1.93
CA ALA A 133 7.71 1.36 -3.35
C ALA A 133 8.65 2.38 -4.04
N LEU A 134 8.54 3.66 -3.70
CA LEU A 134 9.41 4.70 -4.22
C LEU A 134 10.86 4.55 -3.73
N ASP A 135 11.06 4.27 -2.44
CA ASP A 135 12.39 4.05 -1.87
C ASP A 135 13.08 2.82 -2.47
N ALA A 136 12.30 1.84 -2.93
CA ALA A 136 12.81 0.67 -3.67
C ALA A 136 13.07 0.94 -5.17
N GLY A 137 12.78 2.15 -5.67
CA GLY A 137 12.96 2.51 -7.08
C GLY A 137 11.96 1.86 -8.04
N LEU A 138 10.79 1.43 -7.53
CA LEU A 138 9.79 0.68 -8.31
C LEU A 138 8.70 1.57 -8.92
N ILE A 139 8.63 2.84 -8.52
CA ILE A 139 7.64 3.81 -9.00
C ILE A 139 8.32 5.17 -9.28
N PRO A 140 7.75 6.00 -10.17
CA PRO A 140 8.32 7.31 -10.49
C PRO A 140 8.26 8.30 -9.31
N TYR A 141 9.26 9.19 -9.23
CA TYR A 141 9.32 10.25 -8.23
C TYR A 141 8.39 11.42 -8.59
N MET A 142 7.51 11.81 -7.66
CA MET A 142 6.60 12.96 -7.78
C MET A 142 5.64 12.97 -9.00
N GLU A 143 5.49 11.84 -9.69
CA GLU A 143 4.43 11.60 -10.66
C GLU A 143 3.16 11.09 -9.96
N PRO A 144 1.95 11.32 -10.54
CA PRO A 144 0.73 10.71 -10.02
C PRO A 144 0.82 9.19 -10.03
N ILE A 145 0.44 8.55 -8.92
CA ILE A 145 0.25 7.10 -8.83
C ILE A 145 -1.08 6.76 -8.14
N LEU A 146 -1.57 5.55 -8.34
CA LEU A 146 -2.64 4.97 -7.53
C LEU A 146 -2.01 4.27 -6.32
N ALA A 147 -2.37 4.69 -5.11
CA ALA A 147 -1.96 4.06 -3.86
C ALA A 147 -3.18 3.49 -3.14
N LEU A 148 -3.20 2.18 -2.95
CA LEU A 148 -4.29 1.45 -2.33
C LEU A 148 -3.89 1.00 -0.92
N GLY A 149 -4.87 0.88 -0.05
CA GLY A 149 -4.69 0.38 1.31
C GLY A 149 -5.95 -0.31 1.82
N GLY A 150 -5.83 -1.04 2.92
CA GLY A 150 -6.95 -1.79 3.48
C GLY A 150 -6.91 -1.94 4.99
N THR A 151 -8.04 -2.43 5.53
CA THR A 151 -8.23 -2.72 6.94
C THR A 151 -8.31 -4.23 7.19
N GLY A 152 -7.39 -4.78 7.99
CA GLY A 152 -7.36 -6.21 8.35
C GLY A 152 -6.86 -7.13 7.23
N GLY A 153 -7.49 -7.08 6.05
CA GLY A 153 -7.10 -7.80 4.84
C GLY A 153 -7.84 -7.28 3.60
N GLY A 154 -7.26 -7.49 2.41
CA GLY A 154 -7.74 -6.86 1.19
C GLY A 154 -7.40 -5.37 1.13
N VAL A 155 -8.10 -4.62 0.28
CA VAL A 155 -8.04 -3.16 0.17
C VAL A 155 -9.44 -2.59 0.23
N ASP A 156 -9.59 -1.43 0.87
CA ASP A 156 -10.85 -0.70 1.02
C ASP A 156 -10.70 0.80 0.75
N THR A 157 -9.48 1.23 0.42
CA THR A 157 -9.12 2.63 0.20
C THR A 157 -8.25 2.72 -1.05
N ALA A 158 -8.53 3.70 -1.92
CA ALA A 158 -7.71 4.03 -3.08
C ALA A 158 -7.51 5.55 -3.19
N LEU A 159 -6.26 5.95 -3.39
CA LEU A 159 -5.83 7.34 -3.44
C LEU A 159 -5.08 7.60 -4.75
N ILE A 160 -5.21 8.81 -5.29
CA ILE A 160 -4.23 9.36 -6.23
C ILE A 160 -3.26 10.20 -5.41
N MET A 161 -1.96 9.92 -5.49
CA MET A 161 -0.95 10.69 -4.76
C MET A 161 0.35 10.88 -5.55
N ARG A 162 1.11 11.90 -5.15
CA ARG A 162 2.52 12.08 -5.52
C ARG A 162 3.37 11.72 -4.33
N THR A 163 4.32 10.84 -4.56
CA THR A 163 5.10 10.22 -3.49
C THR A 163 6.50 10.83 -3.45
N ALA A 164 6.97 11.10 -2.23
CA ALA A 164 8.34 11.46 -1.93
C ALA A 164 9.01 10.37 -1.08
N HIS A 165 10.34 10.34 -1.07
CA HIS A 165 11.12 9.37 -0.30
C HIS A 165 10.87 9.48 1.20
N ALA A 166 11.16 8.42 1.97
CA ALA A 166 11.03 8.45 3.44
C ALA A 166 11.77 9.63 4.09
N ALA A 167 12.96 9.94 3.59
CA ALA A 167 13.77 11.08 4.06
C ALA A 167 13.11 12.46 3.86
N ARG A 168 12.07 12.51 3.02
CA ARG A 168 11.27 13.70 2.69
C ARG A 168 9.77 13.38 2.74
N ILE A 169 9.35 12.51 3.67
CA ILE A 169 8.00 11.95 3.66
C ILE A 169 6.88 13.00 3.73
N LEU A 170 7.15 14.14 4.37
CA LEU A 170 6.22 15.27 4.46
C LEU A 170 6.03 16.02 3.12
N ASP A 171 6.81 15.70 2.08
CA ASP A 171 6.63 16.19 0.72
C ASP A 171 5.62 15.37 -0.09
N CYS A 172 5.16 14.21 0.42
CA CYS A 172 4.08 13.45 -0.19
C CYS A 172 2.80 14.29 -0.28
N ARG A 173 2.02 14.11 -1.35
CA ARG A 173 0.76 14.84 -1.57
C ARG A 173 -0.34 13.87 -2.00
N ILE A 174 -1.37 13.74 -1.18
CA ILE A 174 -2.62 13.06 -1.57
C ILE A 174 -3.43 14.05 -2.41
N ALA A 175 -3.65 13.74 -3.68
CA ALA A 175 -4.35 14.61 -4.62
C ALA A 175 -5.85 14.31 -4.67
N GLU A 176 -6.24 13.04 -4.58
CA GLU A 176 -7.64 12.60 -4.66
C GLU A 176 -7.87 11.36 -3.79
N ILE A 177 -9.03 11.26 -3.16
CA ILE A 177 -9.52 10.05 -2.50
C ILE A 177 -10.59 9.44 -3.41
N ILE A 178 -10.27 8.34 -4.09
CA ILE A 178 -11.20 7.66 -5.01
C ILE A 178 -12.26 6.92 -4.20
N CYS A 179 -11.83 6.14 -3.22
CA CYS A 179 -12.70 5.46 -2.27
C CYS A 179 -12.04 5.31 -0.90
N LYS A 180 -12.88 5.24 0.14
CA LYS A 180 -12.50 4.85 1.50
C LYS A 180 -13.74 4.38 2.27
N PRO A 181 -13.61 3.65 3.39
CA PRO A 181 -14.72 3.44 4.33
C PRO A 181 -15.18 4.74 4.99
N SER A 182 -16.42 4.79 5.49
CA SER A 182 -16.99 5.95 6.19
C SER A 182 -16.12 6.41 7.36
#